data_AF-A0A350XJD5-F1
#
_entry.id   AF-A0A350XJD5-F1
#
_cell.length_a   1.000
_cell.length_b   1.000
_cell.length_c   1.000
_cell.angle_alpha   90.00
_cell.angle_beta   90.00
_cell.angle_gamma   90.00
#
_symmetry.space_group_name_H-M   'P 1'
#
loop_
_entity.id
_entity.type
_entity.pdbx_description
1 polymer ?
#
loop_
_entity_poly.entity_id
_entity_poly.type
_entity_poly.pdbx_seq_one_letter_code
_entity_poly.pdbx_strand_id
1 'polypeptide(L)'
;MNVISNHFDLLHFTECIFEKPVILGAKIIIPTHQIGLLPSHPLNQTSELIFLPQCCLIFEQVKKSVRQLTGYVEESPGSGEFKPSSDLKRTVIDDSFPIVDEPVTLFEIEGIFQNPLEWVDWEIESAAFYLLD
;
A
#
# COMPACT_ATOMS: atom_id res chain seq x y z
N MET A 1 -11.73 13.62 8.54
CA MET A 1 -11.36 13.85 7.14
C MET A 1 -10.31 14.95 7.07
N ASN A 2 -9.11 14.58 7.48
CA ASN A 2 -7.86 15.29 7.37
C ASN A 2 -7.12 14.77 6.14
N VAL A 3 -6.42 15.66 5.46
CA VAL A 3 -5.53 15.31 4.35
C VAL A 3 -4.11 15.63 4.77
N ILE A 4 -3.28 14.61 4.93
CA ILE A 4 -1.88 14.75 5.33
C ILE A 4 -1.00 14.48 4.12
N SER A 5 -0.09 15.41 3.81
CA SER A 5 0.89 15.26 2.72
C SER A 5 2.30 15.03 3.27
N ASN A 6 3.17 14.40 2.49
CA ASN A 6 4.63 14.32 2.71
C ASN A 6 5.15 13.56 3.95
N HIS A 7 4.30 12.91 4.75
CA HIS A 7 4.72 12.15 5.96
C HIS A 7 4.70 10.63 5.73
N PHE A 8 5.05 10.19 4.53
CA PHE A 8 5.01 8.77 4.15
C PHE A 8 5.99 7.92 4.96
N ASP A 9 7.15 8.49 5.29
CA ASP A 9 8.20 7.89 6.12
C ASP A 9 7.78 7.62 7.58
N LEU A 10 6.67 8.23 8.01
CA LEU A 10 6.11 8.05 9.35
C LEU A 10 4.95 7.05 9.38
N LEU A 11 4.77 6.26 8.31
CA LEU A 11 3.79 5.20 8.20
C LEU A 11 4.43 3.82 8.39
N HIS A 12 3.70 2.91 9.01
CA HIS A 12 4.08 1.51 9.21
C HIS A 12 3.07 0.60 8.52
N PHE A 13 3.53 -0.25 7.59
CA PHE A 13 2.66 -0.98 6.67
C PHE A 13 2.62 -2.51 6.89
N THR A 14 3.45 -3.09 7.75
CA THR A 14 3.58 -4.56 7.90
C THR A 14 2.23 -5.26 8.10
N GLU A 15 1.36 -4.70 8.95
CA GLU A 15 0.02 -5.22 9.25
C GLU A 15 -1.09 -4.54 8.43
N CYS A 16 -0.72 -3.64 7.51
CA CYS A 16 -1.67 -2.91 6.68
C CYS A 16 -2.38 -3.86 5.73
N ILE A 17 -3.69 -3.63 5.62
CA ILE A 17 -4.58 -4.35 4.72
C ILE A 17 -4.96 -3.41 3.60
N PHE A 18 -4.55 -3.72 2.38
CA PHE A 18 -4.88 -3.01 1.15
C PHE A 18 -6.10 -3.63 0.47
N GLU A 19 -7.05 -2.79 0.11
CA GLU A 19 -8.16 -3.19 -0.77
C GLU A 19 -7.84 -2.92 -2.24
N LYS A 20 -8.78 -3.28 -3.12
CA LYS A 20 -8.68 -3.00 -4.55
C LYS A 20 -8.54 -1.49 -4.79
N PRO A 21 -7.49 -1.03 -5.50
CA PRO A 21 -7.33 0.38 -5.80
C PRO A 21 -8.38 0.88 -6.79
N VAL A 22 -8.68 2.17 -6.71
CA VAL A 22 -9.43 2.93 -7.70
C VAL A 22 -8.45 3.81 -8.47
N ILE A 23 -8.45 3.67 -9.80
CA ILE A 23 -7.55 4.39 -10.71
C ILE A 23 -8.38 5.39 -11.52
N LEU A 24 -7.96 6.66 -11.53
CA LEU A 24 -8.66 7.76 -12.18
C LEU A 24 -7.64 8.66 -12.90
N GLY A 25 -7.35 8.36 -14.17
CA GLY A 25 -6.31 9.08 -14.92
C GLY A 25 -4.93 8.87 -14.29
N ALA A 26 -4.23 9.95 -13.93
CA ALA A 26 -2.91 9.90 -13.31
C ALA A 26 -2.96 9.73 -11.77
N LYS A 27 -4.05 9.17 -11.23
CA LYS A 27 -4.30 9.07 -9.79
C LYS A 27 -4.63 7.65 -9.38
N ILE A 28 -4.03 7.20 -8.27
CA ILE A 28 -4.39 5.95 -7.60
C ILE A 28 -4.90 6.29 -6.20
N ILE A 29 -6.04 5.69 -5.83
CA ILE A 29 -6.59 5.71 -4.48
C ILE A 29 -6.62 4.27 -3.97
N ILE A 30 -5.93 4.01 -2.87
CA ILE A 30 -5.84 2.69 -2.24
C ILE A 30 -6.57 2.77 -0.90
N PRO A 31 -7.78 2.18 -0.78
CA PRO A 31 -8.41 2.01 0.52
C PRO A 31 -7.58 1.04 1.37
N THR A 32 -7.41 1.40 2.64
CA THR A 32 -6.53 0.67 3.57
C THR A 32 -7.11 0.58 4.97
N HIS A 33 -6.74 -0.48 5.67
CA HIS A 33 -7.01 -0.68 7.09
C HIS A 33 -5.73 -0.97 7.85
N GLN A 34 -5.70 -0.60 9.13
CA GLN A 34 -4.58 -0.89 10.04
C GLN A 34 -3.24 -0.31 9.57
N ILE A 35 -3.24 0.91 9.04
CA ILE A 35 -1.98 1.64 8.85
C ILE A 35 -1.47 2.10 10.21
N GLY A 36 -0.24 1.70 10.54
CA GLY A 36 0.45 2.18 11.73
C GLY A 36 0.98 3.60 11.51
N LEU A 37 0.81 4.46 12.51
CA LEU A 37 1.34 5.82 12.54
C LEU A 37 2.46 5.89 13.56
N LEU A 38 3.68 6.15 13.11
CA LEU A 38 4.83 6.29 14.00
C LEU A 38 4.69 7.55 14.88
N PRO A 39 5.37 7.60 16.03
CA PRO A 39 5.47 8.81 16.83
C PRO A 39 5.93 9.99 15.97
N SER A 40 5.37 11.18 16.20
CA SER A 40 5.59 12.40 15.39
C SER A 40 4.80 12.49 14.09
N HIS A 41 4.07 11.46 13.67
CA HIS A 41 3.10 11.62 12.59
C HIS A 41 2.03 12.66 12.98
N PRO A 42 1.58 13.57 12.09
CA PRO A 42 0.63 14.62 12.46
C PRO A 42 -0.70 14.15 13.06
N LEU A 43 -1.12 12.92 12.71
CA LEU A 43 -2.32 12.27 13.27
C LEU A 43 -2.03 11.43 14.53
N ASN A 44 -0.76 11.27 14.93
CA ASN A 44 -0.35 10.57 16.14
C ASN A 44 0.08 11.56 17.22
N GLN A 45 -0.80 11.77 18.20
CA GLN A 45 -0.53 12.65 19.35
C GLN A 45 0.13 11.91 20.53
N THR A 46 0.49 10.64 20.35
CA THR A 46 1.06 9.79 21.38
C THR A 46 2.54 9.50 21.10
N SER A 47 3.23 8.94 22.08
CA SER A 47 4.60 8.43 21.93
C SER A 47 4.67 6.98 21.45
N GLU A 48 3.54 6.37 21.15
CA GLU A 48 3.43 4.95 20.78
C GLU A 48 2.98 4.80 19.32
N LEU A 49 3.20 3.64 18.73
CA LEU A 49 2.60 3.28 17.44
C LEU A 49 1.08 3.16 17.63
N ILE A 50 0.31 3.91 16.85
CA ILE A 50 -1.16 3.79 16.82
C ILE A 50 -1.61 3.34 15.44
N PHE A 51 -2.73 2.62 15.35
CA PHE A 51 -3.24 2.14 14.08
C PHE A 51 -4.50 2.91 13.67
N LEU A 52 -4.51 3.43 12.43
CA LEU A 52 -5.73 3.95 11.82
C LEU A 52 -6.63 2.79 11.41
N PRO A 53 -7.89 2.74 11.87
CA PRO A 53 -8.78 1.62 11.56
C PRO A 53 -9.15 1.58 10.07
N GLN A 54 -9.24 2.73 9.43
CA GLN A 54 -9.50 2.89 8.00
C GLN A 54 -8.91 4.21 7.53
N CYS A 55 -8.31 4.22 6.35
CA CYS A 55 -7.84 5.42 5.66
C CYS A 55 -7.63 5.13 4.16
N CYS A 56 -7.33 6.15 3.37
CA CYS A 56 -6.93 5.98 1.97
C CYS A 56 -5.53 6.53 1.73
N LEU A 57 -4.69 5.75 1.05
CA LEU A 57 -3.47 6.25 0.44
C LEU A 57 -3.81 6.80 -0.94
N ILE A 58 -3.38 8.01 -1.22
CA ILE A 58 -3.66 8.70 -2.48
C ILE A 58 -2.33 9.10 -3.12
N PHE A 59 -2.13 8.64 -4.35
CA PHE A 59 -0.97 8.99 -5.16
C PHE A 59 -1.46 9.76 -6.39
N GLU A 60 -0.88 10.93 -6.65
CA GLU A 60 -1.23 11.78 -7.79
C GLU A 60 -0.04 11.99 -8.73
N GLN A 61 -0.34 12.24 -10.01
CA GLN A 61 0.64 12.27 -11.11
C GLN A 61 1.48 10.99 -11.13
N VAL A 62 0.80 9.84 -11.05
CA VAL A 62 1.40 8.51 -11.09
C VAL A 62 1.94 8.24 -12.48
N LYS A 63 3.19 7.76 -12.57
CA LYS A 63 3.83 7.30 -13.82
C LYS A 63 3.86 5.78 -13.93
N LYS A 64 4.00 5.10 -12.79
CA LYS A 64 4.14 3.64 -12.73
C LYS A 64 3.55 3.14 -11.41
N SER A 65 2.89 2.01 -11.47
CA SER A 65 2.39 1.29 -10.31
C SER A 65 2.45 -0.20 -10.58
N VAL A 66 3.26 -0.90 -9.80
CA VAL A 66 3.54 -2.33 -9.99
C VAL A 66 3.43 -3.04 -8.64
N ARG A 67 2.64 -4.11 -8.63
CA ARG A 67 2.46 -4.99 -7.48
C ARG A 67 3.10 -6.34 -7.74
N GLN A 68 3.88 -6.83 -6.78
CA GLN A 68 4.24 -8.22 -6.67
C GLN A 68 3.32 -8.86 -5.63
N LEU A 69 2.44 -9.75 -6.09
CA LEU A 69 1.51 -10.47 -5.24
C LEU A 69 2.04 -11.87 -5.00
N THR A 70 2.12 -12.28 -3.74
CA THR A 70 2.56 -13.60 -3.31
C THR A 70 1.46 -14.29 -2.51
N GLY A 71 0.87 -15.33 -3.08
CA GLY A 71 -0.02 -16.24 -2.34
C GLY A 71 0.75 -17.15 -1.39
N TYR A 72 0.17 -17.41 -0.22
CA TYR A 72 0.73 -18.34 0.78
C TYR A 72 -0.13 -19.60 0.85
N VAL A 73 0.53 -20.75 0.97
CA VAL A 73 -0.12 -22.05 1.16
C VAL A 73 0.50 -22.76 2.35
N GLU A 74 -0.29 -23.57 3.04
CA GLU A 74 0.27 -24.47 4.04
C GLU A 74 1.26 -25.43 3.39
N GLU A 75 2.41 -25.64 4.03
CA GLU A 75 3.42 -26.57 3.57
C GLU A 75 2.90 -28.00 3.52
N SER A 76 2.06 -28.37 4.47
CA SER A 76 1.30 -29.62 4.49
C SER A 76 -0.05 -29.37 5.14
N PRO A 77 -1.14 -30.00 4.66
CA PRO A 77 -2.47 -29.77 5.22
C PRO A 77 -2.51 -29.97 6.74
N GLY A 78 -2.87 -28.92 7.46
CA GLY A 78 -2.96 -28.92 8.92
C GLY A 78 -1.64 -28.69 9.67
N SER A 79 -0.54 -28.34 8.98
CA SER A 79 0.72 -28.02 9.65
C SER A 79 0.68 -26.67 10.38
N GLY A 80 -0.15 -25.73 9.93
CA GLY A 80 -0.14 -24.35 10.40
C GLY A 80 1.12 -23.56 9.96
N GLU A 81 2.00 -24.19 9.19
CA GLU A 81 3.21 -23.58 8.65
C GLU A 81 2.94 -23.15 7.20
N PHE A 82 2.89 -21.84 6.98
CA PHE A 82 2.62 -21.26 5.67
C PHE A 82 3.92 -20.85 4.97
N LYS A 83 4.03 -21.20 3.69
CA LYS A 83 5.14 -20.77 2.84
C LYS A 83 4.64 -20.02 1.60
N PRO A 84 5.43 -19.06 1.10
CA PRO A 84 5.11 -18.41 -0.17
C PRO A 84 5.09 -19.47 -1.27
N SER A 85 4.00 -19.52 -2.02
CA SER A 85 3.89 -20.42 -3.17
C SER A 85 4.47 -19.73 -4.40
N SER A 86 5.53 -20.30 -4.98
CA SER A 86 6.10 -19.82 -6.24
C SER A 86 5.07 -19.79 -7.37
N ASP A 87 4.13 -20.73 -7.36
CA ASP A 87 3.09 -20.88 -8.38
C ASP A 87 1.98 -19.82 -8.21
N LEU A 88 1.93 -19.13 -7.07
CA LEU A 88 0.99 -18.05 -6.77
C LEU A 88 1.68 -16.69 -6.69
N LYS A 89 2.87 -16.56 -7.30
CA LYS A 89 3.52 -15.26 -7.50
C LYS A 89 3.07 -14.65 -8.82
N ARG A 90 2.59 -13.41 -8.78
CA ARG A 90 2.22 -12.66 -9.98
C ARG A 90 2.60 -11.20 -9.88
N THR A 91 3.03 -10.64 -10.99
CA THR A 91 3.20 -9.19 -11.15
C THR A 91 1.94 -8.59 -11.74
N VAL A 92 1.44 -7.51 -11.15
CA VAL A 92 0.33 -6.72 -11.70
C VAL A 92 0.83 -5.31 -12.00
N ILE A 93 0.64 -4.87 -13.23
CA ILE A 93 0.82 -3.47 -13.64
C ILE A 93 -0.57 -2.85 -13.62
N ASP A 94 -0.79 -1.85 -12.76
CA ASP A 94 -2.14 -1.40 -12.44
C ASP A 94 -2.86 -0.69 -13.59
N ASP A 95 -2.13 0.13 -14.36
CA ASP A 95 -2.65 0.81 -15.54
C ASP A 95 -1.51 1.29 -16.45
N SER A 96 -1.87 1.72 -17.66
CA SER A 96 -1.03 2.59 -18.49
C SER A 96 -1.28 4.06 -18.12
N PHE A 97 -0.43 4.61 -17.26
CA PHE A 97 -0.54 6.00 -16.83
C PHE A 97 -0.12 6.98 -17.94
N PRO A 98 -0.72 8.19 -17.98
CA PRO A 98 -0.30 9.22 -18.91
C PRO A 98 1.12 9.72 -18.61
N ILE A 99 1.78 10.27 -19.62
CA ILE A 99 3.06 10.97 -19.42
C ILE A 99 2.77 12.25 -18.64
N VAL A 100 3.47 12.41 -17.52
CA VAL A 100 3.43 13.63 -16.70
C VAL A 100 4.85 14.21 -16.63
N ASP A 101 4.97 15.54 -16.66
CA ASP A 101 6.27 16.23 -16.76
C ASP A 101 6.92 16.43 -15.38
N GLU A 102 6.15 16.23 -14.32
CA GLU A 102 6.56 16.42 -12.93
C GLU A 102 7.64 15.40 -12.53
N PRO A 103 8.62 15.81 -11.69
CA PRO A 103 9.51 14.88 -10.99
C PRO A 103 8.68 13.93 -10.12
N VAL A 104 9.03 12.64 -10.12
CA VAL A 104 8.35 11.61 -9.32
C VAL A 104 9.29 11.01 -8.29
N THR A 105 8.71 10.50 -7.22
CA THR A 105 9.35 9.73 -6.15
C THR A 105 8.84 8.30 -6.21
N LEU A 106 9.73 7.33 -5.92
CA LEU A 106 9.34 5.94 -5.72
C LEU A 106 8.86 5.75 -4.28
N PHE A 107 7.62 5.28 -4.14
CA PHE A 107 7.01 4.86 -2.89
C PHE A 107 6.90 3.34 -2.88
N GLU A 108 7.40 2.73 -1.81
CA GLU A 108 7.36 1.29 -1.60
C GLU A 108 6.48 1.01 -0.39
N ILE A 109 5.43 0.22 -0.58
CA ILE A 109 4.56 -0.27 0.50
C ILE A 109 4.50 -1.79 0.45
N GLU A 110 4.40 -2.42 1.60
CA GLU A 110 4.23 -3.86 1.75
C GLU A 110 3.10 -4.18 2.71
N GLY A 111 2.50 -5.36 2.61
CA GLY A 111 1.47 -5.81 3.54
C GLY A 111 0.48 -6.79 2.92
N ILE A 112 -0.78 -6.73 3.34
CA ILE A 112 -1.80 -7.73 3.00
C ILE A 112 -2.74 -7.16 1.94
N PHE A 113 -2.79 -7.75 0.74
CA PHE A 113 -3.80 -7.43 -0.27
C PHE A 113 -5.05 -8.29 -0.07
N GLN A 114 -6.23 -7.67 -0.02
CA GLN A 114 -7.49 -8.40 0.10
C GLN A 114 -8.07 -8.83 -1.24
N ASN A 115 -8.70 -10.00 -1.22
CA ASN A 115 -9.53 -10.56 -2.30
C ASN A 115 -8.80 -10.74 -3.65
N PRO A 116 -7.98 -11.80 -3.81
CA PRO A 116 -7.67 -12.86 -2.84
C PRO A 116 -6.67 -12.38 -1.77
N LEU A 117 -6.59 -13.11 -0.65
CA LEU A 117 -5.64 -12.82 0.43
C LEU A 117 -4.21 -13.17 -0.02
N GLU A 118 -3.39 -12.15 -0.26
CA GLU A 118 -2.02 -12.27 -0.75
C GLU A 118 -1.11 -11.29 0.00
N TRP A 119 0.18 -11.60 0.13
CA TRP A 119 1.16 -10.58 0.46
C TRP A 119 1.40 -9.71 -0.77
N VAL A 120 1.54 -8.41 -0.58
CA VAL A 120 1.87 -7.46 -1.65
C VAL A 120 3.15 -6.71 -1.31
N ASP A 121 4.05 -6.66 -2.28
CA ASP A 121 5.10 -5.64 -2.35
C ASP A 121 4.71 -4.70 -3.51
N TRP A 122 4.54 -3.40 -3.24
CA TRP A 122 3.96 -2.45 -4.19
C TRP A 122 4.89 -1.26 -4.38
N GLU A 123 5.33 -1.08 -5.61
CA GLU A 123 6.10 0.07 -6.07
C GLU A 123 5.19 1.06 -6.79
N ILE A 124 5.19 2.32 -6.36
CA ILE A 124 4.40 3.40 -6.97
C ILE A 124 5.33 4.59 -7.23
N GLU A 125 5.45 4.99 -8.49
CA GLU A 125 6.16 6.22 -8.87
C GLU A 125 5.13 7.34 -9.04
N SER A 126 5.16 8.35 -8.15
CA SER A 126 4.22 9.48 -8.19
C SER A 126 4.88 10.81 -7.82
N ALA A 127 4.29 11.93 -8.26
CA ALA A 127 4.79 13.26 -7.88
C ALA A 127 4.29 13.70 -6.50
N ALA A 128 3.15 13.14 -6.05
CA ALA A 128 2.56 13.49 -4.76
C ALA A 128 1.95 12.28 -4.07
N PHE A 129 1.95 12.36 -2.74
CA PHE A 129 1.36 11.40 -1.82
C PHE A 129 0.51 12.12 -0.77
N TYR A 130 -0.65 11.55 -0.48
CA TYR A 130 -1.54 11.99 0.60
C TYR A 130 -2.12 10.80 1.37
N LEU A 131 -2.27 10.98 2.67
CA LEU A 131 -3.07 10.14 3.55
C LEU A 131 -4.39 10.85 3.83
N LEU A 132 -5.51 10.16 3.61
CA LEU A 132 -6.87 10.63 3.93
C LEU A 132 -7.46 9.77 5.05
N ASP A 133 -7.79 10.41 6.18
CA ASP A 133 -8.45 9.77 7.35
C ASP A 133 -9.99 9.77 7.31
#